data_AF-A0A9J8A9S7-F1
#
_entry.id   AF-A0A9J8A9S7-F1
#
_cell.length_a   1.000
_cell.length_b   1.000
_cell.length_c   1.000
_cell.angle_alpha   90.00
_cell.angle_beta   90.00
_cell.angle_gamma   90.00
#
_symmetry.space_group_name_H-M   'P 1'
#
loop_
_entity.id
_entity.type
_entity.pdbx_description
1 polymer ?
#
loop_
_entity_poly.entity_id
_entity_poly.type
_entity_poly.pdbx_seq_one_letter_code
_entity_poly.pdbx_strand_id
1 'polypeptide(L)'
;MSFLLQQMLGDKLKNMTGGGNTDGEESEGGKESAASKGMSREEFEEYQKQLIEEKIARDKEFATKKAERANLRVLMRDKYRIPQSAQDEATVQMAGDDLDIPEELAKMVDEDEEQEELNDSFLGKLQNMDVDFDSIKAKAQSTMTEVKQVAEEKCVMM
;
A
#
# COMPACT_ATOMS: atom_id res chain seq x y z
N MET A 1 30.88 -46.92 7.07
CA MET A 1 30.61 -45.59 6.47
C MET A 1 29.29 -45.53 5.69
N SER A 2 28.39 -46.51 5.83
CA SER A 2 27.13 -46.59 5.07
C SER A 2 25.88 -46.07 5.80
N PHE A 3 25.99 -45.70 7.09
CA PHE A 3 24.84 -45.26 7.88
C PHE A 3 24.59 -43.74 7.84
N LEU A 4 25.58 -42.94 7.43
CA LEU A 4 25.46 -41.48 7.31
C LEU A 4 25.02 -40.99 5.93
N LEU A 5 25.08 -41.85 4.90
CA LEU A 5 24.61 -41.53 3.54
C LEU A 5 23.10 -41.75 3.37
N GLN A 6 22.48 -42.59 4.21
CA GLN A 6 21.04 -42.88 4.14
C GLN A 6 20.19 -41.70 4.64
N GLN A 7 20.66 -40.97 5.66
CA GLN A 7 19.90 -39.85 6.25
C GLN A 7 19.84 -38.61 5.35
N MET A 8 20.87 -38.37 4.52
CA MET A 8 20.87 -37.20 3.63
C MET A 8 20.11 -37.42 2.31
N LEU A 9 19.81 -38.67 1.93
CA LEU A 9 18.98 -38.98 0.76
C LEU A 9 17.47 -39.03 1.08
N GLY A 10 17.10 -39.28 2.35
CA GLY A 10 15.70 -39.38 2.78
C GLY A 10 14.97 -38.04 2.81
N ASP A 11 15.63 -36.97 3.27
CA ASP A 11 14.99 -35.68 3.48
C ASP A 11 14.89 -34.82 2.21
N LYS A 12 15.74 -35.05 1.20
CA LYS A 12 15.63 -34.34 -0.09
C LYS A 12 14.63 -34.97 -1.06
N LEU A 13 14.40 -36.28 -0.98
CA LEU A 13 13.43 -36.94 -1.87
C LEU A 13 11.98 -36.63 -1.45
N LYS A 14 11.74 -36.38 -0.17
CA LYS A 14 10.41 -36.05 0.36
C LYS A 14 9.91 -34.65 -0.05
N ASN A 15 10.82 -33.75 -0.43
CA ASN A 15 10.48 -32.36 -0.78
C ASN A 15 10.50 -32.09 -2.30
N MET A 16 10.83 -33.08 -3.13
CA MET A 16 10.84 -32.97 -4.60
C MET A 16 9.80 -33.86 -5.31
N THR A 17 9.07 -34.73 -4.60
CA THR A 17 7.88 -35.40 -5.12
C THR A 17 6.67 -34.50 -4.88
N GLY A 18 6.44 -33.58 -5.82
CA GLY A 18 5.11 -33.10 -6.09
C GLY A 18 4.29 -34.24 -6.69
N GLY A 19 3.26 -34.70 -5.99
CA GLY A 19 2.25 -35.62 -6.54
C GLY A 19 1.74 -36.68 -5.57
N GLY A 20 0.58 -36.40 -4.98
CA GLY A 20 -0.52 -37.36 -4.77
C GLY A 20 -0.27 -38.61 -3.93
N ASN A 21 -0.69 -38.57 -2.66
CA ASN A 21 -1.36 -39.67 -1.95
C ASN A 21 -2.09 -39.03 -0.75
N THR A 22 -3.38 -38.70 -0.86
CA THR A 22 -4.49 -39.57 -0.43
C THR A 22 -4.21 -40.22 0.93
N ASP A 23 -4.36 -39.42 1.99
CA ASP A 23 -4.81 -39.86 3.32
C ASP A 23 -5.47 -38.66 4.02
N GLY A 24 -6.27 -37.92 3.25
CA GLY A 24 -7.42 -37.24 3.82
C GLY A 24 -8.56 -38.21 3.63
N GLU A 25 -9.08 -38.76 4.71
CA GLU A 25 -10.44 -39.29 4.70
C GLU A 25 -11.30 -38.28 3.92
N GLU A 26 -11.82 -38.69 2.77
CA GLU A 26 -13.08 -38.16 2.29
C GLU A 26 -14.11 -38.57 3.35
N SER A 27 -14.10 -37.85 4.47
CA SER A 27 -15.32 -37.58 5.19
C SER A 27 -16.12 -36.79 4.19
N GLU A 28 -16.94 -37.54 3.45
CA GLU A 28 -18.04 -37.06 2.65
C GLU A 28 -18.77 -36.05 3.52
N GLY A 29 -18.37 -34.78 3.38
CA GLY A 29 -18.95 -33.66 4.10
C GLY A 29 -20.40 -33.66 3.69
N GLY A 30 -21.23 -34.25 4.54
CA GLY A 30 -22.61 -34.60 4.22
C GLY A 30 -23.24 -33.38 3.61
N LYS A 31 -23.61 -33.49 2.32
CA LYS A 31 -24.15 -32.37 1.54
C LYS A 31 -25.19 -31.68 2.42
N GLU A 32 -24.87 -30.49 2.92
CA GLU A 32 -25.80 -29.73 3.74
C GLU A 32 -27.07 -29.61 2.91
N SER A 33 -28.17 -30.11 3.44
CA SER A 33 -29.45 -30.04 2.76
C SER A 33 -30.18 -28.79 3.22
N ALA A 34 -31.00 -28.20 2.35
CA ALA A 34 -31.85 -27.05 2.72
C ALA A 34 -32.61 -27.30 4.04
N ALA A 35 -33.06 -28.55 4.25
CA ALA A 35 -33.71 -29.00 5.48
C ALA A 35 -32.80 -28.94 6.72
N SER A 36 -31.51 -29.22 6.60
CA SER A 36 -30.54 -29.15 7.70
C SER A 36 -30.21 -27.71 8.13
N LYS A 37 -30.41 -26.74 7.23
CA LYS A 37 -30.22 -25.31 7.50
C LYS A 37 -31.52 -24.58 7.88
N GLY A 38 -32.66 -25.29 7.90
CA GLY A 38 -33.97 -24.71 8.18
C GLY A 38 -34.47 -23.75 7.08
N MET A 39 -33.91 -23.84 5.87
CA MET A 39 -34.19 -22.96 4.74
C MET A 39 -35.07 -23.68 3.73
N SER A 40 -35.88 -22.94 2.96
CA SER A 40 -36.52 -23.52 1.78
C SER A 40 -35.45 -23.92 0.75
N ARG A 41 -35.80 -24.85 -0.15
CA ARG A 41 -34.86 -25.34 -1.15
C ARG A 41 -34.30 -24.20 -2.03
N GLU A 42 -35.16 -23.25 -2.39
CA GLU A 42 -34.81 -22.09 -3.22
C GLU A 42 -33.85 -21.15 -2.47
N GLU A 43 -34.13 -20.83 -1.20
CA GLU A 43 -33.25 -19.99 -0.36
C GLU A 43 -31.87 -20.62 -0.14
N PHE A 44 -31.81 -21.96 -0.05
CA PHE A 44 -30.54 -22.66 0.11
C PHE A 44 -29.68 -22.65 -1.16
N GLU A 45 -30.30 -22.78 -2.33
CA GLU A 45 -29.61 -22.69 -3.63
C GLU A 45 -29.08 -21.27 -3.86
N GLU A 46 -29.85 -20.23 -3.50
CA GLU A 46 -29.38 -18.83 -3.55
C GLU A 46 -28.24 -18.55 -2.59
N TYR A 47 -28.31 -19.06 -1.35
CA TYR A 47 -27.23 -18.91 -0.37
C TYR A 47 -25.92 -19.54 -0.85
N GLN A 48 -25.99 -20.75 -1.43
CA GLN A 48 -24.80 -21.38 -2.03
C GLN A 48 -24.24 -20.55 -3.18
N LYS A 49 -25.12 -19.98 -4.01
CA LYS A 49 -24.71 -19.10 -5.10
C LYS A 49 -24.01 -17.85 -4.58
N GLN A 50 -24.53 -17.21 -3.54
CA GLN A 50 -23.91 -16.05 -2.90
C GLN A 50 -22.53 -16.37 -2.35
N LEU A 51 -22.35 -17.51 -1.68
CA LEU A 51 -21.04 -17.93 -1.18
C LEU A 51 -20.02 -18.13 -2.30
N ILE A 52 -20.45 -18.69 -3.44
CA ILE A 52 -19.59 -18.88 -4.61
C ILE A 52 -19.26 -17.52 -5.25
N GLU A 53 -20.25 -16.64 -5.42
CA GLU A 53 -20.05 -15.30 -5.98
C GLU A 53 -19.10 -14.46 -5.11
N GLU A 54 -19.27 -14.47 -3.78
CA GLU A 54 -18.38 -13.78 -2.84
C GLU A 54 -16.96 -14.35 -2.89
N LYS A 55 -16.84 -15.68 -2.95
CA LYS A 55 -15.53 -16.34 -3.10
C LYS A 55 -14.85 -15.92 -4.40
N ILE A 56 -15.56 -15.91 -5.51
CA ILE A 56 -15.03 -15.48 -6.82
C ILE A 56 -14.59 -14.02 -6.75
N ALA A 57 -15.41 -13.14 -6.16
CA ALA A 57 -15.08 -11.73 -6.00
C ALA A 57 -13.81 -11.52 -5.16
N ARG A 58 -13.70 -12.22 -4.02
CA ARG A 58 -12.50 -12.18 -3.18
C ARG A 58 -11.27 -12.73 -3.90
N ASP A 59 -11.39 -13.89 -4.54
CA ASP A 59 -10.27 -14.51 -5.26
C ASP A 59 -9.79 -13.60 -6.40
N LYS A 60 -10.70 -12.88 -7.07
CA LYS A 60 -10.35 -11.87 -8.07
C LYS A 60 -9.57 -10.71 -7.45
N GLU A 61 -10.05 -10.14 -6.35
CA GLU A 61 -9.36 -9.04 -5.64
C GLU A 61 -7.99 -9.46 -5.11
N PHE A 62 -7.87 -10.68 -4.60
CA PHE A 62 -6.57 -11.23 -4.19
C PHE A 62 -5.63 -11.40 -5.39
N ALA A 63 -6.14 -11.85 -6.54
CA ALA A 63 -5.35 -11.99 -7.75
C ALA A 63 -4.84 -10.63 -8.26
N THR A 64 -5.69 -9.60 -8.29
CA THR A 64 -5.30 -8.24 -8.71
C THR A 64 -4.24 -7.66 -7.78
N LYS A 65 -4.49 -7.63 -6.46
CA LYS A 65 -3.53 -7.12 -5.46
C LYS A 65 -2.18 -7.86 -5.51
N LYS A 66 -2.21 -9.17 -5.77
CA LYS A 66 -0.98 -9.97 -5.90
C LYS A 66 -0.20 -9.61 -7.16
N ALA A 67 -0.90 -9.35 -8.27
CA ALA A 67 -0.32 -8.94 -9.52
C ALA A 67 0.24 -7.50 -9.46
N GLU A 68 -0.49 -6.54 -8.89
CA GLU A 68 0.00 -5.17 -8.64
C GLU A 68 1.29 -5.18 -7.81
N ARG A 69 1.32 -5.98 -6.73
CA ARG A 69 2.51 -6.11 -5.90
C ARG A 69 3.67 -6.77 -6.66
N ALA A 70 3.39 -7.72 -7.55
CA ALA A 70 4.41 -8.32 -8.41
C ALA A 70 4.93 -7.28 -9.42
N ASN A 71 4.06 -6.48 -10.01
CA ASN A 71 4.41 -5.41 -10.93
C ASN A 71 5.33 -4.38 -10.27
N LEU A 72 4.99 -3.91 -9.06
CA LEU A 72 5.85 -3.04 -8.27
C LEU A 72 7.25 -3.63 -8.05
N ARG A 73 7.33 -4.93 -7.73
CA ARG A 73 8.61 -5.61 -7.54
C ARG A 73 9.41 -5.68 -8.84
N VAL A 74 8.77 -5.89 -9.99
CA VAL A 74 9.44 -5.87 -11.32
C VAL A 74 10.00 -4.48 -11.61
N LEU A 75 9.19 -3.43 -11.44
CA LEU A 75 9.58 -2.03 -11.65
C LEU A 75 10.76 -1.61 -10.76
N MET A 76 10.74 -2.00 -9.48
CA MET A 76 11.85 -1.71 -8.56
C MET A 76 13.12 -2.45 -8.97
N ARG A 77 13.02 -3.71 -9.40
CA ARG A 77 14.19 -4.44 -9.92
C ARG A 77 14.78 -3.76 -11.14
N ASP A 78 13.95 -3.30 -12.07
CA ASP A 78 14.41 -2.57 -13.25
C ASP A 78 15.09 -1.24 -12.87
N LYS A 79 14.47 -0.48 -11.97
CA LYS A 79 15.00 0.80 -11.46
C LYS A 79 16.39 0.63 -10.86
N TYR A 80 16.61 -0.43 -10.07
CA TYR A 80 17.87 -0.68 -9.37
C TYR A 80 18.79 -1.68 -10.09
N ARG A 81 18.48 -2.09 -11.32
CA ARG A 81 19.26 -3.04 -12.13
C ARG A 81 19.50 -4.39 -11.44
N ILE A 82 18.51 -4.85 -10.69
CA ILE A 82 18.52 -6.15 -10.01
C ILE A 82 18.00 -7.23 -10.98
N PRO A 83 18.55 -8.46 -10.98
CA PRO A 83 18.05 -9.54 -11.83
C PRO A 83 16.55 -9.80 -11.63
N GLN A 84 15.85 -10.03 -12.74
CA GLN A 84 14.41 -10.25 -12.76
C GLN A 84 14.00 -11.58 -12.11
N SER A 85 12.75 -11.62 -11.64
CA SER A 85 12.16 -12.80 -11.00
C SER A 85 11.12 -13.42 -11.93
N ALA A 86 11.38 -14.64 -12.40
CA ALA A 86 10.46 -15.38 -13.27
C ALA A 86 9.08 -15.60 -12.62
N GLN A 87 9.01 -15.70 -11.28
CA GLN A 87 7.74 -15.85 -10.56
C GLN A 87 6.91 -14.56 -10.60
N ASP A 88 7.56 -13.40 -10.52
CA ASP A 88 6.89 -12.10 -10.55
C ASP A 88 6.42 -11.81 -11.97
N GLU A 89 7.26 -12.06 -12.97
CA GLU A 89 6.90 -11.95 -14.39
C GLU A 89 5.70 -12.84 -14.76
N ALA A 90 5.69 -14.10 -14.32
CA ALA A 90 4.56 -14.99 -14.56
C ALA A 90 3.27 -14.49 -13.89
N THR A 91 3.36 -13.94 -12.68
CA THR A 91 2.20 -13.40 -11.95
C THR A 91 1.63 -12.17 -12.66
N VAL A 92 2.50 -11.30 -13.17
CA VAL A 92 2.13 -10.13 -13.97
C VAL A 92 1.47 -10.55 -15.28
N GLN A 93 2.08 -11.46 -16.03
CA GLN A 93 1.54 -11.95 -17.31
C GLN A 93 0.17 -12.63 -17.17
N MET A 94 -0.06 -13.35 -16.06
CA MET A 94 -1.33 -14.02 -15.79
C MET A 94 -2.49 -13.03 -15.54
N ALA A 95 -2.18 -11.82 -15.06
CA ALA A 95 -3.18 -10.79 -14.82
C ALA A 95 -3.41 -9.86 -16.02
N GLY A 96 -2.47 -9.82 -16.98
CA GLY A 96 -2.56 -9.02 -18.21
C GLY A 96 -1.93 -7.63 -18.08
N ASP A 97 -2.23 -6.76 -19.04
CA ASP A 97 -1.60 -5.42 -19.17
C ASP A 97 -2.20 -4.34 -18.25
N ASP A 98 -3.39 -4.55 -17.67
CA ASP A 98 -4.07 -3.56 -16.82
C ASP A 98 -3.65 -3.73 -15.34
N LEU A 99 -2.36 -3.55 -15.05
CA LEU A 99 -1.83 -3.60 -13.67
C LEU A 99 -1.29 -2.26 -13.23
N ASP A 100 -2.07 -1.58 -12.39
CA ASP A 100 -1.68 -0.33 -11.77
C ASP A 100 -0.77 -0.53 -10.53
N ILE A 101 -0.25 0.58 -10.01
CA ILE A 101 0.47 0.60 -8.74
C ILE A 101 -0.54 0.35 -7.61
N PRO A 102 -0.18 -0.43 -6.56
CA PRO A 102 -1.07 -0.67 -5.42
C PRO A 102 -1.69 0.62 -4.87
N GLU A 103 -3.01 0.62 -4.69
CA GLU A 103 -3.82 1.79 -4.27
C GLU A 103 -3.30 2.45 -2.97
N GLU A 104 -2.85 1.63 -2.01
CA GLU A 104 -2.27 2.13 -0.74
C GLU A 104 -1.03 2.99 -0.96
N LEU A 105 -0.22 2.68 -1.98
CA LEU A 105 0.97 3.46 -2.32
C LEU A 105 0.61 4.71 -3.09
N ALA A 106 -0.39 4.65 -3.99
CA ALA A 106 -0.90 5.83 -4.68
C ALA A 106 -1.41 6.86 -3.66
N LYS A 107 -2.22 6.41 -2.71
CA LYS A 107 -2.77 7.25 -1.63
C LYS A 107 -1.69 7.89 -0.75
N MET A 108 -0.61 7.17 -0.45
CA MET A 108 0.50 7.70 0.34
C MET A 108 1.24 8.81 -0.41
N VAL A 109 1.40 8.68 -1.74
CA VAL A 109 2.03 9.71 -2.57
C VAL A 109 1.17 10.97 -2.60
N ASP A 110 -0.15 10.83 -2.78
CA ASP A 110 -1.08 11.96 -2.77
C ASP A 110 -1.05 12.71 -1.42
N GLU A 111 -1.05 11.97 -0.30
CA GLU A 111 -0.97 12.55 1.05
C GLU A 111 0.37 13.27 1.34
N ASP A 112 1.47 12.79 0.76
CA ASP A 112 2.79 13.43 0.88
C ASP A 112 2.85 14.71 0.03
N GLU A 113 2.29 14.71 -1.19
CA GLU A 113 2.21 15.90 -2.05
C GLU A 113 1.42 17.03 -1.37
N GLU A 114 0.25 16.74 -0.78
CA GLU A 114 -0.53 17.73 -0.03
C GLU A 114 0.25 18.32 1.17
N GLN A 115 1.01 17.49 1.88
CA GLN A 115 1.84 17.95 2.99
C GLN A 115 3.01 18.82 2.53
N GLU A 116 3.66 18.46 1.42
CA GLU A 116 4.71 19.29 0.83
C GLU A 116 4.16 20.64 0.36
N GLU A 117 3.00 20.68 -0.30
CA GLU A 117 2.36 21.94 -0.71
C GLU A 117 2.03 22.86 0.48
N LEU A 118 1.54 22.31 1.59
CA LEU A 118 1.28 23.06 2.82
C LEU A 118 2.55 23.62 3.45
N ASN A 119 3.64 22.86 3.42
CA ASN A 119 4.94 23.30 3.94
C ASN A 119 5.62 24.32 3.03
N ASP A 120 5.50 24.17 1.71
CA ASP A 120 6.07 25.10 0.73
C ASP A 120 5.25 26.39 0.58
N SER A 121 3.99 26.37 0.98
CA SER A 121 3.14 27.55 1.07
C SER A 121 3.74 28.62 1.99
N PHE A 122 3.60 29.89 1.59
CA PHE A 122 4.15 31.05 2.32
C PHE A 122 3.76 31.04 3.82
N LEU A 123 2.54 30.61 4.15
CA LEU A 123 2.05 30.53 5.52
C LEU A 123 2.73 29.41 6.32
N GLY A 124 2.98 28.25 5.70
CA GLY A 124 3.73 27.14 6.28
C GLY A 124 5.19 27.51 6.54
N LYS A 125 5.84 28.21 5.59
CA LYS A 125 7.17 28.80 5.77
C LYS A 125 7.23 29.80 6.92
N LEU A 126 6.17 30.60 7.13
CA LEU A 126 6.10 31.56 8.22
C LEU A 126 5.88 30.89 9.59
N GLN A 127 5.14 29.79 9.63
CA GLN A 127 4.92 28.98 10.84
C GLN A 127 6.16 28.16 11.22
N ASN A 128 6.95 27.74 10.24
CA ASN A 128 8.21 27.01 10.42
C ASN A 128 9.41 27.93 10.69
N MET A 129 9.27 29.25 10.50
CA MET A 129 10.23 30.22 11.02
C MET A 129 9.89 30.54 12.48
N ASP A 130 10.89 30.47 13.36
CA ASP A 130 10.83 31.12 14.68
C ASP A 130 10.85 32.64 14.48
N VAL A 131 9.70 33.20 14.06
CA VAL A 131 9.53 34.63 13.88
C VAL A 131 9.33 35.26 15.25
N ASP A 132 10.40 35.83 15.82
CA ASP A 132 10.31 36.62 17.05
C ASP A 132 9.51 37.90 16.78
N PHE A 133 8.20 37.81 17.04
CA PHE A 133 7.23 38.88 16.80
C PHE A 133 7.54 40.14 17.63
N ASP A 134 8.19 39.99 18.78
CA ASP A 134 8.59 41.11 19.61
C ASP A 134 9.74 41.89 18.97
N SER A 135 10.69 41.20 18.32
CA SER A 135 11.77 41.84 17.57
C SER A 135 11.25 42.62 16.34
N ILE A 136 10.27 42.06 15.63
CA ILE A 136 9.64 42.71 14.47
C ILE A 136 8.84 43.93 14.93
N LYS A 137 8.08 43.79 16.01
CA LYS A 137 7.31 44.88 16.60
C LYS A 137 8.22 46.02 17.08
N ALA A 138 9.33 45.71 17.74
CA ALA A 138 10.30 46.69 18.18
C ALA A 138 10.95 47.43 16.98
N LYS A 139 11.37 46.70 15.93
CA LYS A 139 11.92 47.30 14.71
C LYS A 139 10.91 48.19 14.00
N ALA A 140 9.67 47.72 13.85
CA ALA A 140 8.58 48.49 13.23
C ALA A 140 8.25 49.77 14.02
N GLN A 141 8.22 49.69 15.35
CA GLN A 141 8.04 50.87 16.20
C GLN A 141 9.20 51.86 16.07
N SER A 142 10.45 51.37 16.07
CA SER A 142 11.63 52.25 15.91
C SER A 142 11.66 52.96 14.56
N THR A 143 11.32 52.26 13.48
CA THR A 143 11.26 52.86 12.14
C THR A 143 10.12 53.86 12.01
N MET A 144 8.97 53.60 12.63
CA MET A 144 7.87 54.58 12.68
C MET A 144 8.30 55.85 13.41
N THR A 145 9.02 55.72 14.53
CA THR A 145 9.51 56.88 15.29
C THR A 145 10.61 57.63 14.55
N GLU A 146 11.52 56.94 13.86
CA GLU A 146 12.56 57.56 13.04
C GLU A 146 11.96 58.30 11.85
N VAL A 147 11.03 57.69 11.12
CA VAL A 147 10.33 58.35 10.00
C VAL A 147 9.56 59.57 10.48
N LYS A 148 8.93 59.48 11.66
CA LYS A 148 8.24 60.60 12.28
C LYS A 148 9.21 61.74 12.65
N GLN A 149 10.36 61.43 13.26
CA GLN A 149 11.39 62.42 13.59
C GLN A 149 11.98 63.07 12.33
N VAL A 150 12.30 62.30 11.30
CA VAL A 150 12.81 62.82 10.02
C VAL A 150 11.77 63.71 9.33
N ALA A 151 10.48 63.36 9.43
CA ALA A 151 9.40 64.19 8.91
C ALA A 151 9.24 65.49 9.72
N GLU A 152 9.33 65.42 11.05
CA GLU A 152 9.28 66.59 11.93
C GLU A 152 10.48 67.53 11.69
N GLU A 153 11.71 67.01 11.57
CA GLU A 153 12.91 67.81 11.25
C GLU A 153 12.81 68.49 9.88
N LYS A 154 12.29 67.79 8.85
CA LYS A 154 12.07 68.38 7.52
C LYS A 154 10.95 69.42 7.50
N CYS A 155 9.98 69.34 8.39
CA CYS A 155 8.87 70.29 8.47
C CYS A 155 9.25 71.56 9.26
N VAL A 156 10.19 71.46 10.21
CA VAL A 156 10.72 72.62 10.99
C VAL A 156 11.72 73.46 10.18
N MET A 157 12.30 72.92 9.09
CA MET A 157 13.20 73.67 8.19
C MET A 157 12.50 74.38 7.02
N MET A 158 11.16 74.37 6.93
CA MET A 158 10.37 75.19 6.00
C MET A 158 9.80 76.43 6.69
#